data_AF-A0A1E3R7S9-F1
#
_entry.id   AF-A0A1E3R7S9-F1
#
_cell.length_a   1.000
_cell.length_b   1.000
_cell.length_c   1.000
_cell.angle_alpha   90.00
_cell.angle_beta   90.00
_cell.angle_gamma   90.00
#
_symmetry.space_group_name_H-M   'P 1'
#
loop_
_entity.id
_entity.type
_entity.pdbx_description
1 polymer ?
#
loop_
_entity_poly.entity_id
_entity_poly.type
_entity_poly.pdbx_seq_one_letter_code
_entity_poly.pdbx_strand_id
1 'polypeptide(L)'
;MPEQAWKLGTLTAVAQVLGDTQDGLNGYQIGQLLGRLNMEDPGAGLTKWKRLEEAFVRRQNTDGHPQRIITFIQHAMDPTNYVGRPELFTLRQGLRPAEWCTSRDLINGTGVS
;
A
#
# COMPACT_ATOMS: atom_id res chain seq x y z
N MET A 1 -1.37 -20.45 -14.47
CA MET A 1 -2.82 -20.41 -14.21
C MET A 1 -3.15 -18.98 -13.79
N PRO A 2 -4.04 -18.24 -14.48
CA PRO A 2 -4.45 -16.93 -14.00
C PRO A 2 -5.18 -17.10 -12.65
N GLU A 3 -4.88 -16.23 -11.70
CA GLU A 3 -5.55 -16.20 -10.41
C GLU A 3 -7.05 -15.88 -10.61
N GLN A 4 -7.92 -16.50 -9.82
CA GLN A 4 -9.35 -16.25 -9.94
C GLN A 4 -9.71 -14.82 -9.48
N ALA A 5 -10.67 -14.20 -10.16
CA ALA A 5 -11.18 -12.87 -9.82
C ALA A 5 -11.56 -12.78 -8.33
N TRP A 6 -11.13 -11.71 -7.68
CA TRP A 6 -11.42 -11.45 -6.28
C TRP A 6 -12.88 -11.01 -6.09
N LYS A 7 -13.45 -11.37 -4.94
CA LYS A 7 -14.80 -10.91 -4.55
C LYS A 7 -14.77 -9.41 -4.24
N LEU A 8 -15.92 -8.74 -4.42
CA LEU A 8 -16.05 -7.30 -4.14
C LEU A 8 -15.54 -6.94 -2.74
N GLY A 9 -15.90 -7.70 -1.70
CA GLY A 9 -15.43 -7.42 -0.33
C GLY A 9 -13.91 -7.44 -0.18
N THR A 10 -13.19 -8.25 -0.96
CA THR A 10 -11.71 -8.23 -0.99
C THR A 10 -11.20 -6.95 -1.64
N LEU A 11 -11.81 -6.52 -2.76
CA LEU A 11 -11.47 -5.26 -3.43
C LEU A 11 -11.73 -4.06 -2.50
N THR A 12 -12.86 -4.05 -1.81
CA THR A 12 -13.22 -3.03 -0.82
C THR A 12 -12.18 -2.95 0.29
N ALA A 13 -11.82 -4.08 0.89
CA ALA A 13 -10.87 -4.12 2.00
C ALA A 13 -9.49 -3.59 1.59
N VAL A 14 -8.98 -4.03 0.42
CA VAL A 14 -7.71 -3.54 -0.13
C VAL A 14 -7.78 -2.03 -0.41
N ALA A 15 -8.86 -1.57 -1.03
CA ALA A 15 -9.04 -0.16 -1.36
C ALA A 15 -9.13 0.73 -0.12
N GLN A 16 -9.74 0.25 0.96
CA GLN A 16 -9.79 0.94 2.24
C GLN A 16 -8.41 1.07 2.89
N VAL A 17 -7.63 0.00 2.92
CA VAL A 17 -6.25 0.02 3.45
C VAL A 17 -5.37 0.98 2.65
N LEU A 18 -5.41 0.91 1.32
CA LEU A 18 -4.61 1.79 0.46
C LEU A 18 -5.12 3.23 0.47
N GLY A 19 -6.41 3.44 0.68
CA GLY A 19 -7.07 4.73 0.71
C GLY A 19 -7.11 5.41 2.09
N ASP A 20 -6.52 4.79 3.12
CA ASP A 20 -6.54 5.28 4.50
C ASP A 20 -6.04 6.74 4.61
N THR A 21 -6.61 7.51 5.54
CA THR A 21 -6.35 8.95 5.67
C THR A 21 -5.08 9.29 6.44
N GLN A 22 -4.62 8.44 7.34
CA GLN A 22 -3.43 8.69 8.14
C GLN A 22 -2.19 8.25 7.38
N ASP A 23 -2.21 7.03 6.84
CA ASP A 23 -1.02 6.40 6.28
C ASP A 23 -1.23 5.84 4.86
N GLY A 24 -2.36 6.11 4.21
CA GLY A 24 -2.69 5.65 2.86
C GLY A 24 -2.17 6.56 1.74
N LEU A 25 -2.41 6.15 0.48
CA LEU A 25 -2.10 6.94 -0.71
C LEU A 25 -2.91 8.25 -0.70
N ASN A 26 -2.31 9.34 -1.14
CA ASN A 26 -3.04 10.59 -1.39
C ASN A 26 -3.71 10.59 -2.78
N GLY A 27 -4.61 11.54 -3.02
CA GLY A 27 -5.37 11.61 -4.28
C GLY A 27 -4.50 11.76 -5.53
N TYR A 28 -3.34 12.41 -5.42
CA TYR A 28 -2.39 12.56 -6.53
C TYR A 28 -1.68 11.23 -6.83
N GLN A 29 -1.17 10.56 -5.79
CA GLN A 29 -0.51 9.24 -5.93
C GLN A 29 -1.45 8.19 -6.53
N ILE A 30 -2.73 8.20 -6.14
CA ILE A 30 -3.74 7.31 -6.72
C ILE A 30 -3.86 7.56 -8.23
N GLY A 31 -4.03 8.81 -8.66
CA GLY A 31 -4.13 9.14 -10.09
C GLY A 31 -2.88 8.76 -10.89
N GLN A 32 -1.69 9.02 -10.33
CA GLN A 32 -0.42 8.66 -10.96
C GLN A 32 -0.28 7.14 -11.14
N LEU A 33 -0.60 6.35 -10.12
CA LEU A 33 -0.51 4.88 -10.20
C LEU A 33 -1.56 4.29 -11.14
N LEU A 34 -2.80 4.78 -11.10
CA LEU A 34 -3.86 4.35 -12.02
C LEU A 34 -3.47 4.63 -13.47
N GLY A 35 -2.99 5.85 -13.76
CA GLY A 35 -2.50 6.22 -15.09
C GLY A 35 -1.30 5.37 -15.54
N ARG A 36 -0.29 5.19 -14.69
CA ARG A 36 0.90 4.37 -14.98
C ARG A 36 0.54 2.92 -15.31
N LEU A 37 -0.49 2.37 -14.67
CA LEU A 37 -0.92 0.98 -14.85
C LEU A 37 -2.05 0.81 -15.87
N ASN A 38 -2.41 1.89 -16.58
CA ASN A 38 -3.51 1.92 -17.55
C ASN A 38 -4.82 1.39 -16.94
N MET A 39 -5.15 1.89 -15.76
CA MET A 39 -6.40 1.61 -15.06
C MET A 39 -7.28 2.85 -15.14
N GLU A 40 -8.54 2.66 -15.50
CA GLU A 40 -9.50 3.76 -15.61
C GLU A 40 -9.69 4.43 -14.26
N ASP A 41 -9.60 5.76 -14.25
CA ASP A 41 -9.76 6.58 -13.06
C ASP A 41 -11.16 7.19 -13.03
N PRO A 42 -12.04 6.78 -12.08
CA PRO A 42 -13.40 7.30 -11.98
C PRO A 42 -13.45 8.76 -11.47
N GLY A 43 -12.30 9.35 -11.14
CA GLY A 43 -12.15 10.77 -10.82
C GLY A 43 -12.06 11.08 -9.33
N ALA A 44 -11.62 12.29 -9.02
CA ALA A 44 -11.34 12.77 -7.66
C ALA A 44 -12.59 13.17 -6.84
N GLY A 45 -13.79 13.12 -7.43
CA GLY A 45 -15.05 13.40 -6.73
C GLY A 45 -15.48 12.31 -5.73
N LEU A 46 -14.82 11.15 -5.76
CA LEU A 46 -15.02 10.04 -4.83
C LEU A 46 -14.06 10.13 -3.65
N THR A 47 -14.43 9.51 -2.52
CA THR A 47 -13.45 9.24 -1.46
C THR A 47 -12.32 8.37 -2.02
N LYS A 48 -11.10 8.52 -1.48
CA LYS A 48 -9.90 7.82 -1.98
C LYS A 48 -10.12 6.30 -2.14
N TRP A 49 -10.70 5.66 -1.14
CA TRP A 49 -10.98 4.22 -1.17
C TRP A 49 -12.07 3.86 -2.19
N LYS A 50 -13.13 4.66 -2.35
CA LYS A 50 -14.18 4.39 -3.37
C LYS A 50 -13.62 4.55 -4.79
N ARG A 51 -12.76 5.53 -5.01
CA ARG A 51 -12.04 5.72 -6.28
C ARG A 51 -11.19 4.50 -6.63
N LEU A 52 -10.48 3.94 -5.65
CA LEU A 52 -9.68 2.72 -5.82
C LEU A 52 -10.55 1.47 -6.06
N GLU A 53 -11.60 1.28 -5.26
CA GLU A 53 -12.53 0.16 -5.40
C GLU A 53 -13.15 0.13 -6.80
N GLU A 54 -13.70 1.25 -7.26
CA GLU A 54 -14.28 1.40 -8.59
C GLU A 54 -13.26 1.10 -9.70
N ALA A 55 -12.05 1.64 -9.59
CA ALA A 55 -10.99 1.37 -10.56
C ALA A 55 -10.58 -0.12 -10.58
N PHE A 56 -10.54 -0.78 -9.42
CA PHE A 56 -10.20 -2.18 -9.29
C PHE A 56 -11.29 -3.09 -9.86
N VAL A 57 -12.57 -2.78 -9.55
CA VAL A 57 -13.72 -3.51 -10.10
C VAL A 57 -13.74 -3.41 -11.62
N ARG A 58 -13.62 -2.20 -12.18
CA ARG A 58 -13.59 -1.99 -13.65
C ARG A 58 -12.47 -2.80 -14.27
N ARG A 59 -11.26 -2.67 -13.73
CA ARG A 59 -10.08 -3.35 -14.27
C ARG A 59 -10.19 -4.88 -14.19
N GLN A 60 -10.65 -5.42 -13.07
CA GLN A 60 -10.83 -6.86 -12.91
C GLN A 60 -11.94 -7.40 -13.83
N ASN A 61 -13.02 -6.65 -14.03
CA ASN A 61 -14.08 -7.05 -14.95
C ASN A 61 -13.60 -7.10 -16.40
N THR A 62 -12.68 -6.20 -16.79
CA THR A 62 -12.03 -6.23 -18.11
C THR A 62 -11.07 -7.41 -18.25
N ASP A 63 -10.22 -7.65 -17.25
CA ASP A 63 -9.15 -8.66 -17.34
C ASP A 63 -9.64 -10.09 -17.00
N GLY A 64 -10.74 -10.23 -16.25
CA GLY A 64 -11.23 -11.51 -15.72
C GLY A 64 -10.42 -12.08 -14.54
N HIS A 65 -9.37 -11.37 -14.10
CA HIS A 65 -8.45 -11.81 -13.05
C HIS A 65 -7.81 -10.62 -12.30
N PRO A 66 -7.27 -10.79 -11.07
CA PRO A 66 -6.82 -9.69 -10.22
C PRO A 66 -5.39 -9.21 -10.49
N GLN A 67 -4.68 -9.77 -11.46
CA GLN A 67 -3.24 -9.52 -11.67
C GLN A 67 -2.87 -8.03 -11.69
N ARG A 68 -3.67 -7.19 -12.34
CA ARG A 68 -3.38 -5.74 -12.40
C ARG A 68 -3.50 -5.05 -11.05
N ILE A 69 -4.45 -5.49 -10.21
CA ILE A 69 -4.64 -4.99 -8.85
C ILE A 69 -3.45 -5.41 -7.98
N ILE A 70 -2.94 -6.64 -8.15
CA ILE A 70 -1.74 -7.11 -7.45
C ILE A 70 -0.52 -6.23 -7.81
N THR A 71 -0.32 -5.95 -9.10
CA THR A 71 0.74 -5.04 -9.54
C THR A 71 0.55 -3.63 -8.99
N PHE A 72 -0.70 -3.14 -8.88
CA PHE A 72 -0.99 -1.86 -8.21
C PHE A 72 -0.53 -1.87 -6.75
N ILE A 73 -0.88 -2.92 -5.99
CA ILE A 73 -0.46 -3.07 -4.58
C ILE A 73 1.07 -3.09 -4.48
N GLN A 74 1.75 -3.85 -5.34
CA GLN A 74 3.21 -3.93 -5.36
C GLN A 74 3.86 -2.56 -5.59
N HIS A 75 3.37 -1.78 -6.55
CA HIS A 75 3.86 -0.42 -6.75
C HIS A 75 3.50 0.52 -5.59
N ALA A 76 2.29 0.43 -5.04
CA ALA A 76 1.89 1.22 -3.88
C ALA A 76 2.76 0.94 -2.64
N MET A 77 3.31 -0.28 -2.55
CA MET A 77 4.20 -0.73 -1.48
C MET A 77 5.70 -0.59 -1.79
N ASP A 78 6.06 -0.09 -2.97
CA ASP A 78 7.46 0.08 -3.38
C ASP A 78 8.18 1.12 -2.49
N PRO A 79 9.28 0.76 -1.78
CA PRO A 79 10.03 1.66 -0.92
C PRO A 79 10.46 2.96 -1.62
N THR A 80 10.67 2.96 -2.94
CA THR A 80 11.06 4.18 -3.67
C THR A 80 9.94 5.22 -3.73
N ASN A 81 8.68 4.82 -3.52
CA ASN A 81 7.55 5.75 -3.42
C ASN A 81 7.45 6.44 -2.03
N TYR A 82 8.35 6.11 -1.09
CA TYR A 82 8.46 6.70 0.24
C TYR A 82 9.76 7.47 0.45
N VAL A 83 10.49 7.81 -0.62
CA VAL A 83 11.70 8.63 -0.53
C VAL A 83 11.35 9.96 0.16
N GLY A 84 11.86 10.16 1.37
CA GLY A 84 11.56 11.31 2.24
C GLY A 84 10.55 11.06 3.38
N ARG A 85 9.97 9.86 3.50
CA ARG A 85 9.12 9.41 4.63
C ARG A 85 9.35 7.94 4.99
N PRO A 86 10.56 7.56 5.43
CA PRO A 86 10.93 6.17 5.70
C PRO A 86 10.03 5.51 6.77
N GLU A 87 9.49 6.29 7.72
CA GLU A 87 8.54 5.81 8.72
C GLU A 87 7.27 5.15 8.14
N LEU A 88 6.76 5.61 6.99
CA LEU A 88 5.57 5.06 6.34
C LEU A 88 5.82 3.69 5.72
N PHE A 89 7.04 3.47 5.20
CA PHE A 89 7.44 2.16 4.69
C PHE A 89 7.51 1.14 5.82
N THR A 90 8.14 1.53 6.94
CA THR A 90 8.30 0.68 8.11
C THR A 90 6.95 0.32 8.77
N LEU A 91 6.02 1.28 8.86
CA LEU A 91 4.65 1.05 9.34
C LEU A 91 3.87 0.07 8.46
N ARG A 92 3.93 0.21 7.13
CA ARG A 92 3.21 -0.67 6.18
C ARG A 92 3.77 -2.09 6.13
N GLN A 93 5.05 -2.28 6.46
CA GLN A 93 5.66 -3.61 6.61
C GLN A 93 5.38 -4.28 7.97
N GLY A 94 4.66 -3.61 8.89
CA GLY A 94 4.36 -4.14 10.23
C GLY A 94 5.58 -4.20 11.16
N LEU A 95 6.74 -3.68 10.73
CA LEU A 95 7.92 -3.58 11.58
C LEU A 95 7.78 -2.32 12.42
N ARG A 96 7.38 -2.44 13.69
CA ARG A 96 7.50 -1.30 14.62
C ARG A 96 8.99 -1.11 14.94
N PRO A 97 9.61 0.05 14.67
CA PRO A 97 11.02 0.28 15.01
C PRO A 97 11.30 0.34 16.52
N ALA A 98 10.26 0.38 17.37
CA ALA A 98 10.41 0.69 18.79
C ALA A 98 10.92 -0.46 19.68
N GLU A 99 11.11 -1.67 19.16
CA GLU A 99 11.58 -2.81 19.97
C GLU A 99 13.07 -3.15 19.78
N TRP A 100 13.79 -2.42 18.90
CA TRP A 100 15.20 -2.71 18.60
C TRP A 100 16.23 -1.87 19.37
N CYS A 101 15.81 -1.00 20.30
CA CYS A 101 16.74 -0.18 21.08
C CYS A 101 17.14 -0.71 22.47
N THR A 102 16.64 -1.86 22.93
CA THR A 102 16.97 -2.37 24.29
C THR A 102 17.81 -3.64 24.30
N SER A 103 18.71 -3.82 23.32
CA SER A 103 19.64 -4.95 23.36
C SER A 103 21.02 -4.60 22.81
N ARG A 104 21.58 -3.47 23.26
CA ARG A 104 23.00 -3.15 23.06
C ARG A 104 23.68 -2.49 24.28
N ASP A 105 23.12 -2.69 25.48
CA ASP A 105 23.74 -2.25 26.75
C ASP A 105 24.22 -3.41 27.65
N LEU A 106 24.16 -4.67 27.20
CA LEU A 106 24.60 -5.83 28.01
C LEU A 106 25.93 -6.47 27.60
N ILE A 107 26.60 -6.00 26.54
CA ILE A 107 27.74 -6.76 25.97
C ILE A 107 29.11 -6.09 26.08
N ASN A 108 29.25 -4.79 26.40
CA ASN A 108 30.60 -4.22 26.60
C ASN A 108 30.62 -3.05 27.59
N GLY A 109 31.28 -3.22 28.74
CA GLY A 109 31.49 -2.10 29.68
C GLY A 109 32.06 -2.48 31.04
N THR A 110 33.29 -2.99 31.06
CA THR A 110 34.17 -3.10 32.23
C THR A 110 34.36 -1.77 32.98
N GLY A 111 34.51 -1.84 34.31
CA GLY A 111 35.01 -0.75 35.17
C GLY A 111 34.84 -1.08 36.66
N VAL A 112 35.61 -2.01 37.23
CA VAL A 112 36.63 -1.72 38.27
C VAL A 112 36.51 -0.33 38.94
N SER A 113 36.05 -0.32 40.19
CA SER A 113 36.76 0.20 41.38
C SER A 113 35.95 -0.08 42.65
#